data_AF-A0A3E0KSW8-F1
#
_entry.id   AF-A0A3E0KSW8-F1
#
_cell.length_a   1.000
_cell.length_b   1.000
_cell.length_c   1.000
_cell.angle_alpha   90.00
_cell.angle_beta   90.00
_cell.angle_gamma   90.00
#
_symmetry.space_group_name_H-M   'P 1'
#
loop_
_entity.id
_entity.type
_entity.pdbx_description
1 polymer ?
#
loop_
_entity_poly.entity_id
_entity_poly.type
_entity_poly.pdbx_seq_one_letter_code
_entity_poly.pdbx_strand_id
1 'polypeptide(L)'
;MDLKPTEARRIAQLVRRAQGGDGDALTELVRRFTPLIRREARDAAGRVDEDLAQELYLYFIRLVDRYVPGGDPAAFERAVRQVVAELLARYRWER
;
A
#
# COMPACT_ATOMS: atom_id res chain seq x y z
N MET A 1 3.73 -1.87 -11.86
CA MET A 1 2.31 -2.21 -12.01
C MET A 1 1.60 -0.92 -12.32
N ASP A 2 0.79 -0.92 -13.36
CA ASP A 2 -0.08 0.20 -13.70
C ASP A 2 -1.51 -0.35 -13.66
N LEU A 3 -2.33 0.14 -12.74
CA LEU A 3 -3.71 -0.31 -12.61
C LEU A 3 -4.52 0.04 -13.86
N LYS A 4 -5.19 -0.96 -14.43
CA LYS A 4 -6.20 -0.71 -15.47
C LYS A 4 -7.39 0.06 -14.87
N PRO A 5 -8.12 0.89 -15.63
CA PRO A 5 -9.24 1.68 -15.10
C PRO A 5 -10.33 0.86 -14.37
N THR A 6 -10.58 -0.37 -14.82
CA THR A 6 -11.52 -1.31 -14.19
C THR A 6 -11.02 -1.81 -12.84
N GLU A 7 -9.73 -2.09 -12.74
CA GLU A 7 -9.08 -2.55 -11.52
C GLU A 7 -9.03 -1.45 -10.48
N ALA A 8 -8.75 -0.24 -10.93
CA ALA A 8 -8.69 0.93 -10.08
C ALA A 8 -10.06 1.32 -9.46
N ARG A 9 -11.16 1.18 -10.21
CA ARG A 9 -12.52 1.28 -9.63
C ARG A 9 -12.78 0.22 -8.56
N ARG A 10 -12.29 -1.00 -8.78
CA ARG A 10 -12.39 -2.10 -7.81
C ARG A 10 -11.59 -1.82 -6.55
N ILE A 11 -10.39 -1.26 -6.69
CA ILE A 11 -9.56 -0.80 -5.56
C ILE A 11 -10.30 0.27 -4.76
N ALA A 12 -10.88 1.28 -5.42
CA ALA A 12 -11.65 2.32 -4.74
C ALA A 12 -12.87 1.75 -3.98
N GLN A 13 -13.53 0.74 -4.52
CA GLN A 13 -14.62 0.03 -3.84
C GLN A 13 -14.12 -0.75 -2.62
N LEU A 14 -12.98 -1.44 -2.73
CA LEU A 14 -12.36 -2.15 -1.62
C LEU A 14 -11.95 -1.18 -0.50
N VAL A 15 -11.38 -0.02 -0.84
CA VAL A 15 -11.00 1.00 0.14
C VAL A 15 -12.21 1.50 0.90
N ARG A 16 -13.29 1.90 0.20
CA ARG A 16 -14.53 2.35 0.86
C ARG A 16 -15.13 1.28 1.78
N ARG A 17 -15.11 0.01 1.35
CA ARG A 17 -15.59 -1.11 2.19
C ARG A 17 -14.71 -1.29 3.42
N ALA A 18 -13.39 -1.32 3.24
CA ALA A 18 -12.43 -1.45 4.34
C ALA A 18 -12.59 -0.33 5.38
N GLN A 19 -12.76 0.91 4.93
CA GLN A 19 -13.05 2.08 5.78
C GLN A 19 -14.41 1.96 6.51
N GLY A 20 -15.37 1.25 5.91
CA GLY A 20 -16.65 0.92 6.54
C GLY A 20 -16.59 -0.26 7.53
N GLY A 21 -15.40 -0.79 7.84
CA GLY A 21 -15.22 -1.91 8.77
C GLY A 21 -15.25 -3.30 8.13
N ASP A 22 -15.29 -3.40 6.81
CA ASP A 22 -15.26 -4.69 6.09
C ASP A 22 -13.83 -5.28 6.11
N GLY A 23 -13.60 -6.20 7.05
CA GLY A 23 -12.31 -6.87 7.24
C GLY A 23 -11.86 -7.71 6.04
N ASP A 24 -12.79 -8.25 5.25
CA ASP A 24 -12.46 -9.01 4.04
C ASP A 24 -11.95 -8.08 2.94
N ALA A 25 -12.54 -6.88 2.82
CA ALA A 25 -12.06 -5.86 1.89
C ALA A 25 -10.64 -5.39 2.24
N LEU A 26 -10.35 -5.19 3.53
CA LEU A 26 -8.99 -4.87 3.99
C LEU A 26 -8.01 -6.01 3.68
N THR A 27 -8.40 -7.24 3.98
CA THR A 27 -7.58 -8.43 3.71
C THR A 27 -7.25 -8.56 2.23
N GLU A 28 -8.23 -8.35 1.35
CA GLU A 28 -8.01 -8.37 -0.10
C GLU A 28 -7.09 -7.23 -0.57
N LEU A 29 -7.20 -6.02 0.00
CA LEU A 29 -6.25 -4.93 -0.27
C LEU A 29 -4.83 -5.32 0.12
N VAL A 30 -4.63 -5.82 1.34
CA VAL A 30 -3.32 -6.26 1.84
C VAL A 30 -2.75 -7.36 0.92
N ARG A 31 -3.56 -8.34 0.52
CA ARG A 31 -3.14 -9.42 -0.38
C ARG A 31 -2.67 -8.89 -1.73
N ARG A 32 -3.38 -7.92 -2.31
CA ARG A 32 -3.02 -7.31 -3.60
C ARG A 32 -1.75 -6.51 -3.56
N PHE A 33 -1.50 -5.76 -2.49
CA PHE A 33 -0.32 -4.90 -2.37
C PHE A 33 0.89 -5.58 -1.71
N THR A 34 0.71 -6.77 -1.12
CA THR A 34 1.81 -7.59 -0.56
C THR A 34 2.99 -7.78 -1.51
N PRO A 35 2.82 -8.15 -2.80
CA PRO A 35 3.95 -8.30 -3.71
C PRO A 35 4.74 -7.00 -3.92
N LEU A 36 4.06 -5.85 -3.95
CA LEU A 36 4.71 -4.54 -4.03
C LEU A 36 5.49 -4.26 -2.74
N ILE A 37 4.84 -4.35 -1.59
CA ILE A 37 5.45 -4.07 -0.28
C ILE A 37 6.70 -4.93 -0.06
N ARG A 38 6.63 -6.23 -0.33
CA ARG A 38 7.77 -7.16 -0.18
C ARG A 38 8.90 -6.88 -1.17
N ARG A 39 8.58 -6.48 -2.40
CA ARG A 39 9.60 -6.09 -3.38
C ARG A 39 10.35 -4.87 -2.89
N GLU A 40 9.63 -3.82 -2.51
CA GLU A 40 10.21 -2.55 -2.08
C GLU A 40 11.04 -2.71 -0.78
N ALA A 41 10.57 -3.51 0.19
CA ALA A 41 11.35 -3.84 1.39
C ALA A 41 12.67 -4.54 1.04
N ARG A 42 12.62 -5.53 0.13
CA ARG A 42 13.81 -6.26 -0.31
C ARG A 42 14.79 -5.35 -1.03
N ASP A 43 14.30 -4.51 -1.93
CA ASP A 43 15.14 -3.61 -2.73
C ASP A 43 15.84 -2.57 -1.84
N ALA A 44 15.20 -2.12 -0.76
CA ALA A 44 15.79 -1.18 0.18
C ALA A 44 16.84 -1.81 1.12
N ALA A 45 16.59 -3.03 1.61
CA ALA A 45 17.47 -3.69 2.58
C ALA A 45 18.50 -4.63 1.95
N GLY A 46 18.44 -4.89 0.65
CA GLY A 46 19.24 -5.90 -0.06
C GLY A 46 18.87 -7.35 0.27
N ARG A 47 17.93 -7.56 1.20
CA ARG A 47 17.39 -8.85 1.64
C ARG A 47 15.95 -8.65 2.10
N VAL A 48 15.17 -9.72 2.25
CA VAL A 48 13.87 -9.62 2.91
C VAL A 48 14.11 -9.28 4.39
N ASP A 49 13.74 -8.06 4.75
CA ASP A 49 13.75 -7.56 6.13
C ASP A 49 12.29 -7.55 6.61
N GLU A 50 11.95 -8.50 7.49
CA GLU A 50 10.57 -8.72 7.94
C GLU A 50 10.07 -7.55 8.81
N ASP A 51 10.96 -6.91 9.56
CA ASP A 51 10.60 -5.75 10.39
C ASP A 51 10.21 -4.57 9.49
N LEU A 52 11.03 -4.29 8.46
CA LEU A 52 10.71 -3.28 7.46
C LEU A 52 9.42 -3.60 6.69
N ALA A 53 9.22 -4.87 6.32
CA ALA A 53 7.98 -5.29 5.67
C ALA A 53 6.75 -5.06 6.57
N GLN A 54 6.86 -5.38 7.85
CA GLN A 54 5.80 -5.18 8.84
C GLN A 54 5.47 -3.70 9.03
N GLU A 55 6.48 -2.83 9.09
CA GLU A 55 6.27 -1.38 9.10
C GLU A 55 5.52 -0.90 7.85
N LEU A 56 5.97 -1.31 6.67
CA LEU A 56 5.30 -0.96 5.42
C LEU A 56 3.84 -1.44 5.38
N TYR A 57 3.53 -2.61 5.94
CA TYR A 57 2.15 -3.09 6.10
C TYR A 57 1.32 -2.19 7.03
N LEU A 58 1.86 -1.78 8.18
CA LEU A 58 1.16 -0.90 9.11
C LEU A 58 0.87 0.47 8.47
N TYR A 59 1.82 1.01 7.73
CA TYR A 59 1.62 2.25 6.99
C TYR A 59 0.60 2.10 5.86
N PHE A 60 0.63 0.99 5.13
CA PHE A 60 -0.38 0.69 4.12
C PHE A 60 -1.79 0.65 4.73
N ILE A 61 -1.98 -0.01 5.87
CA ILE A 61 -3.29 -0.06 6.56
C ILE A 61 -3.73 1.34 7.00
N ARG A 62 -2.82 2.16 7.56
CA ARG A 62 -3.11 3.56 7.92
C ARG A 62 -3.44 4.43 6.70
N LEU A 63 -2.80 4.17 5.56
CA LEU A 63 -3.11 4.84 4.30
C LEU A 63 -4.53 4.48 3.84
N VAL A 64 -4.91 3.19 3.88
CA VAL A 64 -6.28 2.75 3.55
C VAL A 64 -7.31 3.49 4.40
N ASP A 65 -7.07 3.61 5.70
CA ASP A 65 -7.98 4.29 6.63
C ASP A 65 -8.17 5.77 6.28
N ARG A 66 -7.08 6.49 5.95
CA ARG A 66 -7.10 7.94 5.67
C ARG A 66 -7.34 8.31 4.21
N TYR A 67 -7.28 7.36 3.29
CA TYR A 67 -7.34 7.65 1.87
C TYR A 67 -8.72 8.16 1.48
N VAL A 68 -8.78 9.33 0.88
CA VAL A 68 -10.02 9.87 0.31
C VAL A 68 -10.06 9.52 -1.17
N PRO A 69 -10.95 8.62 -1.62
CA PRO A 69 -11.04 8.24 -3.02
C PRO A 69 -11.44 9.44 -3.89
N GLY A 70 -10.52 9.89 -4.75
CA GLY A 70 -10.78 10.91 -5.76
C GLY A 70 -11.31 10.33 -7.07
N GLY A 71 -11.47 11.21 -8.07
CA GLY A 71 -11.89 10.83 -9.42
C GLY A 71 -10.81 10.12 -10.25
N ASP A 72 -9.53 10.17 -9.84
CA ASP A 72 -8.44 9.47 -10.51
C ASP A 72 -8.30 8.03 -9.97
N PRO A 73 -8.60 7.02 -10.80
CA PRO A 73 -8.53 5.63 -10.39
C PRO A 73 -7.09 5.20 -9.97
N ALA A 74 -6.05 5.75 -10.59
CA ALA A 74 -4.66 5.39 -10.31
C ALA A 74 -4.07 6.10 -9.07
N ALA A 75 -4.81 7.05 -8.47
CA ALA A 75 -4.31 7.84 -7.35
C ALA A 75 -3.98 7.00 -6.11
N PHE A 76 -4.70 5.90 -5.86
CA PHE A 76 -4.42 5.05 -4.69
C PHE A 76 -3.08 4.35 -4.81
N GLU A 77 -2.76 3.77 -5.97
CA GLU A 77 -1.47 3.11 -6.18
C GLU A 77 -0.31 4.12 -6.06
N ARG A 78 -0.47 5.32 -6.62
CA ARG A 78 0.56 6.36 -6.49
C ARG A 78 0.76 6.77 -5.04
N ALA A 79 -0.32 6.92 -4.27
CA ALA A 79 -0.23 7.20 -2.84
C ALA A 79 0.50 6.08 -2.07
N VAL A 80 0.21 4.81 -2.38
CA VAL A 80 0.94 3.67 -1.79
C VAL A 80 2.42 3.75 -2.12
N ARG A 81 2.79 3.97 -3.38
CA ARG A 81 4.20 4.07 -3.80
C ARG A 81 4.93 5.24 -3.15
N GLN A 82 4.26 6.39 -3.06
CA GLN A 82 4.83 7.57 -2.42
C GLN A 82 5.14 7.31 -0.94
N VAL A 83 4.17 6.78 -0.19
CA VAL A 83 4.34 6.48 1.23
C VAL A 83 5.43 5.42 1.44
N VAL A 84 5.46 4.37 0.61
CA VAL A 84 6.53 3.38 0.65
C VAL A 84 7.89 4.04 0.40
N ALA A 85 8.02 4.87 -0.62
CA ALA A 85 9.28 5.56 -0.94
C ALA A 85 9.74 6.48 0.21
N GLU A 86 8.83 7.22 0.84
CA GLU A 86 9.13 8.09 2.00
C GLU A 86 9.65 7.28 3.19
N LEU A 87 9.04 6.12 3.48
CA LEU A 87 9.49 5.23 4.56
C LEU A 87 10.84 4.60 4.27
N LEU A 88 11.05 4.14 3.03
CA LEU A 88 12.32 3.57 2.62
C LEU A 88 13.45 4.61 2.59
N ALA A 89 13.12 5.88 2.32
CA ALA A 89 14.07 6.97 2.45
C ALA A 89 14.46 7.14 3.92
N ARG A 90 13.48 7.24 4.84
CA ARG A 90 13.73 7.35 6.28
C ARG A 90 14.57 6.20 6.82
N TYR A 91 14.21 4.96 6.48
CA TYR A 91 14.93 3.75 6.88
C TYR A 91 16.41 3.77 6.46
N ARG A 92 16.72 4.31 5.28
CA ARG A 92 18.11 4.44 4.81
C ARG A 92 18.93 5.50 5.54
N TRP A 93 18.30 6.53 6.12
CA TRP A 93 18.98 7.57 6.89
C TRP A 93 19.29 7.13 8.33
N GLU A 94 18.54 6.18 8.88
CA GLU A 94 18.71 5.66 10.24
C GLU A 94 19.73 4.49 10.32
N ARG A 95 20.30 4.08 9.18
CA ARG A 95 21.28 2.98 9.02
C ARG A 95 22.66 3.50 8.64
#